data_AF-A0AA43DAK5-F1
#
_entry.id   AF-A0AA43DAK5-F1
#
_cell.length_a   1.000
_cell.length_b   1.000
_cell.length_c   1.000
_cell.angle_alpha   90.00
_cell.angle_beta   90.00
_cell.angle_gamma   90.00
#
_symmetry.space_group_name_H-M   'P 1'
#
loop_
_entity.id
_entity.type
_entity.pdbx_description
1 polymer ?
#
loop_
_entity_poly.entity_id
_entity_poly.type
_entity_poly.pdbx_seq_one_letter_code
_entity_poly.pdbx_strand_id
1 'polypeptide(L)'
;MRLSPDDWIIWEYGFIKLNGTILMTWVLMIVLVVGSKLITRKLTTGILVTRWQCMLEIVVIGINKQIRDVGIERPEKYISFLGT
;
A
#
# COMPACT_ATOMS: atom_id res chain seq x y z
N MET A 1 12.19 -24.19 18.40
CA MET A 1 12.56 -22.88 17.81
C MET A 1 11.34 -22.36 17.08
N ARG A 2 10.84 -21.17 17.42
CA ARG A 2 9.76 -20.50 16.67
C ARG A 2 10.40 -19.80 15.47
N LEU A 3 10.18 -20.37 14.29
CA LEU A 3 10.88 -20.00 13.06
C LEU A 3 10.08 -19.01 12.20
N SER A 4 8.78 -18.87 12.44
CA SER A 4 7.87 -18.11 11.60
C SER A 4 6.96 -17.15 12.41
N PRO A 5 6.61 -15.96 11.88
CA PRO A 5 5.82 -14.93 12.60
C PRO A 5 4.43 -15.37 13.05
N ASP A 6 3.83 -16.36 12.39
CA ASP A 6 2.56 -16.98 12.73
C ASP A 6 2.61 -17.83 14.01
N ASP A 7 3.78 -18.37 14.35
CA ASP A 7 4.01 -19.02 15.64
C ASP A 7 4.11 -18.02 16.79
N TRP A 8 4.34 -16.74 16.49
CA TRP A 8 4.50 -15.71 17.52
C TRP A 8 3.14 -15.19 17.99
N ILE A 9 2.56 -15.85 18.99
CA ILE A 9 1.35 -15.38 19.65
C ILE A 9 1.71 -14.24 20.62
N ILE A 10 1.18 -13.05 20.36
CA ILE A 10 1.41 -11.82 21.14
C ILE A 10 0.35 -11.70 22.24
N TRP A 11 -0.89 -12.08 21.93
CA TRP A 11 -2.02 -12.05 22.85
C TRP A 11 -3.04 -13.12 22.47
N GLU A 12 -3.70 -13.71 23.46
CA GLU A 12 -4.70 -14.75 23.26
C GLU A 12 -5.86 -14.56 24.26
N TYR A 13 -7.09 -14.63 23.76
CA TYR A 13 -8.30 -14.61 24.57
C TYR A 13 -9.31 -15.62 24.02
N GLY A 14 -9.48 -16.73 24.76
CA GLY A 14 -10.32 -17.84 24.32
C GLY A 14 -9.85 -18.40 22.97
N PHE A 15 -10.71 -18.33 21.95
CA PHE A 15 -10.40 -18.80 20.59
C PHE A 15 -9.71 -17.74 19.71
N ILE A 16 -9.55 -16.51 20.18
CA ILE A 16 -8.96 -15.41 19.41
C ILE A 16 -7.47 -15.31 19.75
N LYS A 17 -6.62 -15.49 18.75
CA LYS A 17 -5.16 -15.36 18.85
C LYS A 17 -4.68 -14.20 17.99
N LEU A 18 -3.96 -13.27 18.60
CA LEU A 18 -3.21 -12.24 17.90
C LEU A 18 -1.81 -12.78 17.63
N ASN A 19 -1.56 -13.21 16.39
CA ASN A 19 -0.23 -13.63 15.97
C ASN A 19 0.60 -12.45 15.45
N GLY A 20 1.90 -12.70 15.28
CA GLY A 20 2.84 -11.74 14.70
C GLY A 20 2.44 -11.33 13.29
N THR A 21 1.89 -12.24 12.48
CA THR A 21 1.42 -11.92 11.12
C THR A 21 0.34 -10.83 11.12
N ILE A 22 -0.66 -10.89 12.01
CA ILE A 22 -1.74 -9.89 12.12
C ILE A 22 -1.18 -8.54 12.56
N LEU A 23 -0.26 -8.55 13.53
CA LEU A 23 0.39 -7.32 13.97
C LEU A 23 1.18 -6.69 12.82
N MET A 24 1.95 -7.49 12.08
CA MET A 24 2.77 -7.01 10.97
C MET A 24 1.92 -6.47 9.82
N THR A 25 0.78 -7.09 9.51
CA THR A 25 -0.14 -6.55 8.48
C THR A 25 -0.75 -5.23 8.93
N TRP A 26 -1.13 -5.05 10.19
CA TRP A 26 -1.59 -3.76 10.71
C TRP A 26 -0.51 -2.68 10.63
N VAL A 27 0.71 -3.00 11.05
CA VAL A 27 1.85 -2.07 10.94
C VAL A 27 2.08 -1.67 9.49
N LEU A 28 2.10 -2.64 8.57
CA LEU A 28 2.27 -2.37 7.14
C LEU A 28 1.15 -1.48 6.59
N MET A 29 -0.11 -1.80 6.87
CA MET A 29 -1.25 -0.99 6.44
C MET A 29 -1.19 0.43 6.99
N ILE A 30 -0.81 0.61 8.26
CA ILE A 30 -0.62 1.94 8.86
C ILE A 30 0.47 2.72 8.12
N VAL A 31 1.62 2.09 7.84
CA VAL A 31 2.72 2.73 7.11
C VAL A 31 2.28 3.16 5.72
N LEU A 32 1.57 2.30 4.98
CA LEU A 32 1.05 2.62 3.64
C LEU A 32 0.04 3.78 3.68
N VAL A 33 -0.92 3.74 4.60
CA VAL A 33 -1.96 4.78 4.74
C VAL A 33 -1.35 6.12 5.15
N VAL A 34 -0.48 6.12 6.15
CA VAL A 34 0.17 7.36 6.65
C VAL A 34 1.13 7.90 5.59
N GLY A 35 1.93 7.05 4.97
CA GLY A 35 2.84 7.44 3.89
C GLY A 35 2.11 8.08 2.72
N SER A 36 1.06 7.41 2.23
CA SER A 36 0.21 7.93 1.14
C SER A 36 -0.43 9.28 1.52
N LYS A 37 -0.98 9.40 2.73
CA LYS A 37 -1.57 10.65 3.22
C LYS A 37 -0.54 11.77 3.34
N LEU A 38 0.67 11.50 3.80
CA LEU A 38 1.72 12.53 3.95
C LEU A 38 2.18 13.06 2.59
N ILE A 39 2.34 12.18 1.60
CA ILE A 39 2.79 12.59 0.26
C ILE A 39 1.68 13.34 -0.47
N THR A 40 0.42 12.84 -0.40
CA THR A 40 -0.72 13.48 -1.08
C THR A 40 -1.13 14.82 -0.46
N ARG A 41 -0.77 15.10 0.80
CA ARG A 41 -1.07 16.39 1.47
C ARG A 41 -0.39 17.61 0.84
N LYS A 42 0.67 17.43 0.05
CA LYS A 42 1.39 18.53 -0.63
C LYS A 42 1.45 18.32 -2.15
N LEU A 43 0.36 17.81 -2.74
CA LEU A 43 0.25 17.71 -4.19
C LEU A 43 0.33 19.11 -4.80
N THR A 44 1.34 19.31 -5.63
CA THR A 44 1.53 20.53 -6.41
C THR A 44 1.27 20.20 -7.87
N THR A 45 0.40 20.97 -8.52
CA THR A 45 0.06 20.82 -9.95
C THR A 45 0.91 21.71 -10.86
N GLY A 46 1.93 22.38 -10.31
CA GLY A 46 2.89 23.21 -11.04
C GLY A 46 4.08 22.42 -11.59
N ILE A 47 4.99 23.14 -12.26
CA ILE A 47 6.19 22.58 -12.91
C ILE A 47 7.18 21.98 -11.89
N LEU A 48 7.17 22.48 -10.65
CA LEU A 48 8.03 22.01 -9.56
C LEU A 48 7.27 21.01 -8.68
N VAL A 49 7.37 19.73 -9.04
CA VAL A 49 6.88 18.63 -8.21
C VAL A 49 7.91 18.20 -7.17
N THR A 50 7.46 17.71 -6.02
CA THR A 50 8.37 17.17 -5.00
C THR A 50 8.93 15.81 -5.42
N ARG A 51 10.11 15.42 -4.93
CA ARG A 51 10.74 14.12 -5.25
C ARG A 51 9.82 12.93 -4.91
N TRP A 52 9.08 13.02 -3.80
CA TRP A 52 8.13 12.00 -3.37
C TRP A 52 6.86 11.97 -4.23
N GLN A 53 6.37 13.13 -4.69
CA GLN A 53 5.28 13.18 -5.65
C GLN A 53 5.69 12.54 -6.99
N CYS A 54 6.87 12.88 -7.51
CA CYS A 54 7.40 12.30 -8.74
C CYS A 54 7.54 10.76 -8.64
N MET A 55 8.05 10.24 -7.51
CA MET A 55 8.13 8.80 -7.27
C MET A 55 6.74 8.14 -7.30
N LEU A 56 5.74 8.71 -6.61
CA LEU A 56 4.37 8.17 -6.63
C LEU A 56 3.73 8.26 -8.02
N GLU A 57 3.95 9.36 -8.75
CA GLU A 57 3.44 9.52 -10.12
C GLU A 57 4.00 8.45 -11.05
N ILE A 58 5.30 8.14 -10.96
CA ILE A 58 5.92 7.07 -11.77
C ILE A 58 5.27 5.71 -11.46
N VAL A 59 5.02 5.40 -10.18
CA VAL A 59 4.35 4.15 -9.78
C VAL A 59 2.92 4.09 -10.32
N VAL A 60 2.14 5.15 -10.14
CA VAL A 60 0.75 5.25 -10.59
C VAL A 60 0.64 5.12 -12.11
N ILE A 61 1.49 5.84 -12.86
CA ILE A 61 1.55 5.76 -14.32
C ILE A 61 1.97 4.35 -14.76
N GLY A 62 2.94 3.74 -14.07
CA GLY A 62 3.38 2.37 -14.33
C GLY A 62 2.26 1.34 -14.16
N ILE A 63 1.51 1.41 -13.06
CA ILE A 63 0.35 0.55 -12.80
C ILE A 63 -0.71 0.75 -13.88
N ASN A 64 -1.05 2.01 -14.19
CA ASN A 64 -2.04 2.33 -15.21
C ASN A 64 -1.66 1.74 -16.59
N LYS A 65 -0.37 1.85 -16.96
CA LYS A 65 0.16 1.24 -18.17
C LYS A 65 0.05 -0.28 -18.16
N GLN A 66 0.45 -0.95 -17.08
CA GLN A 66 0.31 -2.41 -16.95
C GLN A 66 -1.14 -2.87 -17.09
N ILE A 67 -2.09 -2.15 -16.48
CA ILE A 67 -3.52 -2.46 -16.60
C ILE A 67 -4.00 -2.32 -18.05
N ARG A 68 -3.56 -1.27 -18.74
CA ARG A 68 -3.88 -1.05 -20.15
C ARG A 68 -3.28 -2.13 -21.06
N ASP A 69 -2.04 -2.52 -20.80
CA ASP A 69 -1.32 -3.54 -21.58
C ASP A 69 -2.00 -4.92 -21.48
N VAL A 70 -2.74 -5.19 -20.40
CA VAL A 70 -3.55 -6.41 -20.21
C VAL A 70 -4.92 -6.35 -20.91
N GLY A 71 -5.25 -5.21 -21.54
CA GLY A 71 -6.44 -5.06 -22.40
C GLY A 71 -7.64 -4.35 -21.76
N ILE A 72 -7.47 -3.68 -20.61
CA ILE A 72 -8.53 -2.87 -20.00
C ILE A 72 -8.54 -1.47 -20.61
N GLU A 73 -9.64 -1.08 -21.26
CA GLU A 73 -9.77 0.23 -21.93
C GLU A 73 -9.78 1.43 -20.97
N ARG A 74 -10.27 1.26 -19.73
CA ARG A 74 -10.38 2.33 -18.71
C ARG A 74 -9.60 1.99 -17.42
N PRO A 75 -8.26 1.89 -17.50
CA PRO A 75 -7.40 1.49 -16.39
C PRO A 75 -7.52 2.38 -15.15
N GLU A 76 -7.81 3.68 -15.34
CA GLU A 76 -7.99 4.65 -14.26
C GLU A 76 -9.13 4.31 -13.30
N LYS A 77 -10.13 3.52 -13.72
CA LYS A 77 -11.23 3.07 -12.85
C LYS A 77 -10.84 1.91 -11.93
N TYR A 78 -9.82 1.14 -12.32
CA TYR A 78 -9.40 -0.07 -11.60
C TYR A 78 -8.18 0.15 -10.72
N ILE A 79 -7.51 1.30 -10.89
CA ILE A 79 -6.26 1.59 -10.20
C ILE A 79 -6.41 1.65 -8.67
N SER A 80 -7.57 2.08 -8.16
CA SER A 80 -7.83 2.12 -6.71
C SER A 80 -8.00 0.72 -6.10
N PHE A 81 -8.32 -0.29 -6.91
CA PHE A 81 -8.47 -1.67 -6.47
C PHE A 81 -7.19 -2.48 -6.68
N LEU A 82 -6.51 -2.27 -7.81
CA LEU A 82 -5.28 -2.99 -8.17
C LEU A 82 -4.01 -2.36 -7.60
N GLY A 83 -4.09 -1.12 -7.12
CA GLY A 83 -2.95 -0.35 -6.61
C GLY A 83 -2.77 -0.36 -5.08
N THR A 84 -3.60 -1.10 -4.34
CA THR A 84 -3.42 -1.35 -2.89
C THR A 84 -2.50 -2.54 -2.66
#